data_AF-A0A3D5PA41-F1
#
_entry.id   AF-A0A3D5PA41-F1
#
_cell.length_a   1.000
_cell.length_b   1.000
_cell.length_c   1.000
_cell.angle_alpha   90.00
_cell.angle_beta   90.00
_cell.angle_gamma   90.00
#
_symmetry.space_group_name_H-M   'P 1'
#
loop_
_entity.id
_entity.type
_entity.pdbx_description
1 polymer ?
#
loop_
_entity_poly.entity_id
_entity_poly.type
_entity_poly.pdbx_seq_one_letter_code
_entity_poly.pdbx_strand_id
1 'polypeptide(L)'
;MAVGKRQLVLATLVVALGAAVYLNWAFSGNGGNAKLPATQAVASGTDRQYGQTLLVNGSAVSGRNSSAAASGKKLSSVPALSQKTAASADEYFSTARLTRQKAHDEAKEEISKVLKDTSSNTTLKKEAVAKAAMITQDILKEADIETLIKAKGYPDCVVTLNNNQCSAIIKTKKLSQKDAAVVQDVVSSQTGLSYDKIRVIERT
;
A
#
# COMPACT_ATOMS: atom_id res chain seq x y z
N MET A 1 -60.17 -10.83 -19.57
CA MET A 1 -59.29 -11.72 -18.77
C MET A 1 -59.09 -11.05 -17.41
N ALA A 2 -59.51 -11.67 -16.30
CA ALA A 2 -59.40 -11.05 -14.98
C ALA A 2 -58.10 -11.48 -14.29
N VAL A 3 -57.06 -10.64 -14.34
CA VAL A 3 -55.79 -10.92 -13.65
C VAL A 3 -55.99 -10.72 -12.15
N GLY A 4 -55.94 -11.81 -11.38
CA GLY A 4 -56.06 -11.77 -9.93
C GLY A 4 -54.92 -10.98 -9.29
N LYS A 5 -55.22 -10.20 -8.25
CA LYS A 5 -54.27 -9.25 -7.61
C LYS A 5 -52.90 -9.86 -7.25
N ARG A 6 -52.86 -11.16 -6.88
CA ARG A 6 -51.61 -11.90 -6.58
C ARG A 6 -50.77 -12.20 -7.82
N GLN A 7 -51.40 -12.48 -8.97
CA GLN A 7 -50.72 -12.70 -10.25
C GLN A 7 -50.10 -11.40 -10.78
N LEU A 8 -50.76 -10.25 -10.52
CA LEU A 8 -50.21 -8.94 -10.87
C LEU A 8 -48.92 -8.64 -10.08
N VAL A 9 -48.89 -8.92 -8.77
CA VAL A 9 -47.68 -8.76 -7.94
C VAL A 9 -46.55 -9.69 -8.40
N LEU A 10 -46.84 -10.95 -8.73
CA LEU A 10 -45.84 -11.88 -9.27
C LEU A 10 -45.28 -11.39 -10.62
N ALA A 11 -46.14 -10.93 -11.53
CA ALA A 11 -45.73 -10.39 -12.82
C ALA A 11 -44.82 -9.15 -12.66
N THR A 12 -45.16 -8.20 -11.77
CA THR A 12 -44.30 -7.02 -11.54
C THR A 12 -42.96 -7.39 -10.92
N LEU A 13 -42.91 -8.39 -10.02
CA LEU A 13 -41.66 -8.84 -9.40
C LEU A 13 -40.72 -9.50 -10.44
N VAL A 14 -41.26 -10.34 -11.33
CA VAL A 14 -40.48 -10.95 -12.43
C VAL A 14 -39.96 -9.88 -13.39
N VAL A 15 -40.79 -8.89 -13.76
CA VAL A 15 -40.36 -7.77 -14.62
C VAL A 15 -39.28 -6.92 -13.94
N ALA A 16 -39.40 -6.66 -12.64
CA ALA A 16 -38.41 -5.90 -11.88
C ALA A 16 -37.06 -6.63 -11.78
N LEU A 17 -37.06 -7.95 -11.54
CA LEU A 17 -35.84 -8.77 -11.56
C LEU A 17 -35.22 -8.83 -12.96
N GLY A 18 -36.02 -9.01 -14.01
CA GLY A 18 -35.56 -8.97 -15.40
C GLY A 18 -34.90 -7.63 -15.76
N ALA A 19 -35.52 -6.51 -15.34
CA ALA A 19 -34.95 -5.18 -15.53
C ALA A 19 -33.64 -4.98 -14.74
N ALA A 20 -33.56 -5.46 -13.49
CA ALA A 20 -32.34 -5.38 -12.68
C ALA A 20 -31.18 -6.20 -13.28
N VAL A 21 -31.44 -7.41 -13.77
CA VAL A 21 -30.45 -8.25 -14.46
C VAL A 21 -30.03 -7.61 -15.79
N TYR A 22 -30.97 -7.05 -16.57
CA TYR A 22 -30.67 -6.36 -17.81
C TYR A 22 -29.84 -5.09 -17.59
N LEU A 23 -30.18 -4.28 -16.58
CA LEU A 23 -29.39 -3.11 -16.18
C LEU A 23 -27.98 -3.53 -15.75
N ASN A 24 -27.85 -4.55 -14.90
CA ASN A 24 -26.55 -5.04 -14.46
C ASN A 24 -25.71 -5.57 -15.64
N TRP A 25 -26.32 -6.28 -16.59
CA TRP A 25 -25.64 -6.76 -17.80
C TRP A 25 -25.25 -5.61 -18.74
N ALA A 26 -26.15 -4.66 -18.99
CA ALA A 26 -25.88 -3.50 -19.85
C ALA A 26 -24.79 -2.57 -19.28
N PHE A 27 -24.77 -2.36 -17.96
CA PHE A 27 -23.74 -1.56 -17.30
C PHE A 27 -22.42 -2.32 -17.04
N SER A 28 -22.45 -3.64 -16.88
CA SER A 28 -21.23 -4.45 -16.72
C SER A 28 -20.59 -4.87 -18.04
N GLY A 29 -21.38 -5.00 -19.12
CA GLY A 29 -20.90 -5.36 -20.46
C GLY A 29 -20.25 -4.21 -21.23
N ASN A 30 -20.61 -2.95 -20.92
CA ASN A 30 -20.06 -1.79 -21.60
C ASN A 30 -18.99 -1.09 -20.74
N GLY A 31 -17.77 -1.62 -20.81
CA GLY A 31 -16.61 -1.08 -20.09
C GLY A 31 -16.32 0.38 -20.42
N GLY A 32 -16.67 1.30 -19.51
CA GLY A 32 -16.23 2.69 -19.52
C GLY A 32 -17.33 3.76 -19.49
N ASN A 33 -17.30 4.58 -18.43
CA ASN A 33 -17.67 6.00 -18.46
C ASN A 33 -19.15 6.39 -18.63
N ALA A 34 -20.11 5.62 -18.08
CA ALA A 34 -21.43 6.15 -17.75
C ALA A 34 -21.35 7.11 -16.53
N LYS A 35 -20.91 8.36 -16.78
CA LYS A 35 -20.63 9.38 -15.76
C LYS A 35 -21.91 9.87 -15.07
N LEU A 36 -22.23 9.29 -13.90
CA LEU A 36 -23.24 9.81 -12.98
C LEU A 36 -22.77 11.18 -12.42
N PRO A 37 -23.54 12.28 -12.54
CA PRO A 37 -23.08 13.62 -12.16
C PRO A 37 -23.05 13.89 -10.65
N ALA A 38 -23.40 12.93 -9.79
CA ALA A 38 -23.56 13.12 -8.35
C ALA A 38 -22.29 12.86 -7.49
N THR A 39 -21.19 12.37 -8.08
CA THR A 39 -19.95 12.02 -7.34
C THR A 39 -18.79 13.01 -7.48
N GLN A 40 -18.99 14.18 -8.10
CA GLN A 40 -17.94 15.20 -8.26
C GLN A 40 -17.46 15.89 -6.95
N ALA A 41 -17.97 15.50 -5.78
CA ALA A 41 -17.40 15.88 -4.48
C ALA A 41 -16.30 14.90 -3.97
N VAL A 42 -16.18 13.69 -4.53
CA VAL A 42 -15.28 12.63 -4.04
C VAL A 42 -14.46 12.02 -5.20
N ALA A 43 -14.02 12.86 -6.14
CA ALA A 43 -13.23 12.45 -7.31
C ALA A 43 -12.03 13.37 -7.62
N SER A 44 -11.55 14.13 -6.64
CA SER A 44 -10.34 14.97 -6.72
C SER A 44 -9.33 14.61 -5.62
N GLY A 45 -9.16 13.30 -5.38
CA GLY A 45 -8.53 12.74 -4.17
C GLY A 45 -7.29 11.87 -4.39
N THR A 46 -6.82 11.66 -5.62
CA THR A 46 -5.75 10.67 -5.91
C THR A 46 -4.36 11.26 -6.16
N ASP A 47 -4.20 12.58 -6.11
CA ASP A 47 -2.91 13.29 -6.24
C ASP A 47 -2.71 14.31 -5.11
N ARG A 48 -2.97 13.88 -3.86
CA ARG A 48 -2.63 14.64 -2.66
C ARG A 48 -1.58 13.90 -1.85
N GLN A 49 -0.34 14.05 -2.28
CA GLN A 49 0.84 13.64 -1.53
C GLN A 49 0.83 14.34 -0.15
N TYR A 50 0.54 13.57 0.90
CA TYR A 50 0.60 14.02 2.29
C TYR A 50 2.00 14.56 2.59
N GLY A 51 2.12 15.88 2.73
CA GLY A 51 3.41 16.58 2.86
C GLY A 51 3.58 17.81 1.96
N GLN A 52 2.67 18.08 1.02
CA GLN A 52 2.65 19.37 0.32
C GLN A 52 2.19 20.50 1.24
N THR A 53 3.15 21.12 1.94
CA THR A 53 2.95 22.42 2.59
C THR A 53 2.73 23.49 1.53
N LEU A 54 1.50 23.99 1.42
CA LEU A 54 1.23 25.18 0.62
C LEU A 54 2.03 26.35 1.21
N LEU A 55 2.88 26.97 0.39
CA LEU A 55 3.63 28.17 0.77
C LEU A 55 2.65 29.24 1.25
N VAL A 56 2.68 29.55 2.55
CA VAL A 56 2.02 30.75 3.06
C VAL A 56 2.76 31.97 2.51
N ASN A 57 2.10 32.67 1.57
CA ASN A 57 2.61 33.89 0.97
C ASN A 57 2.58 35.03 2.00
N GLY A 58 3.60 35.08 2.85
CA GLY A 58 3.86 36.17 3.80
C GLY A 58 4.37 37.44 3.10
N SER A 59 3.58 37.99 2.17
CA SER A 59 3.87 39.29 1.56
C SER A 59 3.55 40.44 2.52
N ALA A 60 4.50 40.74 3.41
CA ALA A 60 4.45 41.94 4.27
C ALA A 60 5.86 42.52 4.55
N VAL A 61 6.28 43.42 3.65
CA VAL A 61 7.00 44.69 3.90
C VAL A 61 8.38 44.72 4.64
N SER A 62 9.38 45.21 3.88
CA SER A 62 10.55 46.03 4.28
C SER A 62 11.65 45.52 5.23
N GLY A 63 12.89 45.49 4.71
CA GLY A 63 14.16 45.52 5.45
C GLY A 63 15.34 45.67 4.48
N ARG A 64 16.27 46.61 4.72
CA ARG A 64 17.26 47.12 3.74
C ARG A 64 18.70 46.73 4.15
N ASN A 65 19.57 46.39 3.18
CA ASN A 65 21.07 46.28 3.17
C ASN A 65 21.80 45.80 4.46
N SER A 66 22.81 44.91 4.48
CA SER A 66 23.89 44.55 3.52
C SER A 66 24.36 43.08 3.79
N SER A 67 25.54 42.52 3.46
CA SER A 67 26.79 42.86 2.73
C SER A 67 27.62 41.57 2.49
N ALA A 68 28.54 41.58 1.50
CA ALA A 68 29.75 40.73 1.35
C ALA A 68 29.61 39.17 1.52
N ALA A 69 29.70 38.40 0.43
CA ALA A 69 30.93 37.69 -0.04
C ALA A 69 31.21 36.33 0.67
N ALA A 70 31.61 35.24 0.03
CA ALA A 70 32.25 35.10 -1.30
C ALA A 70 32.01 33.71 -1.97
N SER A 71 32.24 33.68 -3.30
CA SER A 71 32.71 32.55 -4.16
C SER A 71 31.89 31.24 -4.26
N GLY A 72 31.63 30.76 -5.48
CA GLY A 72 30.92 29.47 -5.63
C GLY A 72 30.57 28.89 -7.02
N LYS A 73 31.10 29.42 -8.14
CA LYS A 73 31.09 28.79 -9.49
C LYS A 73 29.73 28.57 -10.22
N LYS A 74 29.65 29.18 -11.41
CA LYS A 74 28.60 29.06 -12.44
C LYS A 74 28.06 27.64 -12.70
N LEU A 75 26.73 27.57 -12.75
CA LEU A 75 25.93 26.60 -13.50
C LEU A 75 26.37 26.51 -14.98
N SER A 76 26.39 25.28 -15.54
CA SER A 76 26.05 24.88 -16.92
C SER A 76 27.01 23.87 -17.55
N SER A 77 26.73 22.58 -17.35
CA SER A 77 26.82 21.59 -18.42
C SER A 77 25.90 20.41 -18.11
N VAL A 78 24.97 20.13 -19.01
CA VAL A 78 24.24 18.85 -19.02
C VAL A 78 25.20 17.74 -19.45
N PRO A 79 25.17 16.61 -18.75
CA PRO A 79 25.10 15.35 -19.48
C PRO A 79 24.03 14.40 -18.93
N ALA A 80 23.50 13.58 -19.85
CA ALA A 80 22.88 12.27 -19.63
C ALA A 80 21.77 12.17 -18.58
N LEU A 81 20.53 12.18 -19.09
CA LEU A 81 19.29 11.78 -18.43
C LEU A 81 19.27 10.25 -18.13
N SER A 82 20.15 9.75 -17.24
CA SER A 82 20.27 8.31 -16.95
C SER A 82 20.67 7.95 -15.49
N GLN A 83 20.72 8.93 -14.57
CA GLN A 83 21.21 8.70 -13.19
C GLN A 83 20.23 9.12 -12.08
N LYS A 84 18.99 9.51 -12.41
CA LYS A 84 18.00 9.95 -11.41
C LYS A 84 17.13 8.83 -10.85
N THR A 85 17.09 7.65 -11.48
CA THR A 85 16.24 6.52 -11.07
C THR A 85 16.80 5.76 -9.86
N ALA A 86 18.12 5.54 -9.83
CA ALA A 86 18.77 4.73 -8.79
C ALA A 86 18.69 5.36 -7.39
N ALA A 87 18.84 6.68 -7.28
CA ALA A 87 18.71 7.38 -5.99
C ALA A 87 17.31 7.18 -5.37
N SER A 88 16.25 7.33 -6.17
CA SER A 88 14.87 7.14 -5.73
C SER A 88 14.47 5.68 -5.48
N ALA A 89 15.30 4.72 -5.88
CA ALA A 89 15.14 3.31 -5.54
C ALA A 89 15.70 3.01 -4.15
N ASP A 90 16.94 3.40 -3.87
CA ASP A 90 17.56 3.23 -2.55
C ASP A 90 16.88 4.08 -1.46
N GLU A 91 16.40 5.28 -1.81
CA GLU A 91 15.49 6.05 -0.94
C GLU A 91 14.18 5.30 -0.68
N TYR A 92 13.63 4.57 -1.66
CA TYR A 92 12.41 3.77 -1.45
C TYR A 92 12.66 2.55 -0.56
N PHE A 93 13.74 1.80 -0.74
CA PHE A 93 14.05 0.65 0.13
C PHE A 93 14.38 1.10 1.56
N SER A 94 15.12 2.20 1.75
CA SER A 94 15.40 2.75 3.07
C SER A 94 14.15 3.32 3.75
N THR A 95 13.28 4.05 3.04
CA THR A 95 12.00 4.52 3.60
C THR A 95 10.99 3.39 3.83
N ALA A 96 10.98 2.34 3.02
CA ALA A 96 10.17 1.14 3.26
C ALA A 96 10.62 0.40 4.52
N ARG A 97 11.93 0.18 4.71
CA ARG A 97 12.49 -0.37 5.96
C ARG A 97 12.16 0.50 7.17
N LEU A 98 12.28 1.82 7.05
CA LEU A 98 11.91 2.76 8.13
C LEU A 98 10.40 2.69 8.46
N THR A 99 9.54 2.60 7.44
CA THR A 99 8.09 2.51 7.60
C THR A 99 7.69 1.19 8.26
N ARG A 100 8.31 0.08 7.85
CA ARG A 100 8.16 -1.22 8.51
C ARG A 100 8.61 -1.18 9.97
N GLN A 101 9.78 -0.59 10.24
CA GLN A 101 10.30 -0.47 11.62
C GLN A 101 9.32 0.33 12.50
N LYS A 102 8.80 1.46 11.99
CA LYS A 102 7.76 2.24 12.68
C LYS A 102 6.51 1.42 12.95
N ALA A 103 5.98 0.70 11.97
CA ALA A 103 4.79 -0.15 12.15
C ALA A 103 5.01 -1.24 13.21
N HIS A 104 6.20 -1.86 13.24
CA HIS A 104 6.56 -2.83 14.28
C HIS A 104 6.67 -2.20 15.67
N ASP A 105 7.19 -0.98 15.77
CA ASP A 105 7.34 -0.29 17.05
C ASP A 105 6.01 0.30 17.56
N GLU A 106 5.16 0.81 16.67
CA GLU A 106 3.77 1.20 16.95
C GLU A 106 2.95 -0.01 17.47
N ALA A 107 3.06 -1.18 16.81
CA ALA A 107 2.38 -2.39 17.24
C ALA A 107 2.88 -2.91 18.62
N LYS A 108 4.20 -2.82 18.87
CA LYS A 108 4.77 -3.12 20.21
C LYS A 108 4.29 -2.14 21.27
N GLU A 109 4.15 -0.86 20.93
CA GLU A 109 3.64 0.17 21.85
C GLU A 109 2.16 -0.08 22.17
N GLU A 110 1.33 -0.36 21.19
CA GLU A 110 -0.09 -0.70 21.37
C GLU A 110 -0.26 -1.92 22.28
N ILE A 111 0.46 -3.01 21.98
CA ILE A 111 0.47 -4.23 22.81
C ILE A 111 0.96 -3.93 24.23
N SER A 112 2.03 -3.14 24.37
CA SER A 112 2.56 -2.72 25.67
C SER A 112 1.57 -1.86 26.45
N LYS A 113 0.78 -1.03 25.77
CA LYS A 113 -0.27 -0.19 26.36
C LYS A 113 -1.41 -1.07 26.88
N VAL A 114 -1.90 -2.04 26.09
CA VAL A 114 -2.93 -3.00 26.52
C VAL A 114 -2.46 -3.86 27.71
N LEU A 115 -1.18 -4.25 27.74
CA LEU A 115 -0.57 -5.00 28.84
C LEU A 115 -0.46 -4.17 30.14
N LYS A 116 -0.02 -2.91 30.01
CA LYS A 116 0.13 -1.96 31.13
C LYS A 116 -1.20 -1.42 31.65
N ASP A 117 -2.25 -1.41 30.84
CA ASP A 117 -3.56 -0.96 31.27
C ASP A 117 -4.11 -1.90 32.36
N THR A 118 -4.20 -1.38 33.57
CA THR A 118 -4.70 -2.12 34.74
C THR A 118 -6.20 -2.45 34.61
N SER A 119 -6.94 -1.71 33.77
CA SER A 119 -8.36 -1.94 33.51
C SER A 119 -8.64 -3.06 32.49
N SER A 120 -7.63 -3.52 31.74
CA SER A 120 -7.84 -4.53 30.71
C SER A 120 -8.05 -5.92 31.31
N ASN A 121 -9.12 -6.59 30.87
CA ASN A 121 -9.48 -7.94 31.30
C ASN A 121 -8.33 -8.95 31.07
N THR A 122 -8.25 -9.98 31.91
CA THR A 122 -7.23 -11.04 31.79
C THR A 122 -7.27 -11.77 30.43
N THR A 123 -8.43 -11.77 29.78
CA THR A 123 -8.62 -12.22 28.39
C THR A 123 -7.90 -11.33 27.37
N LEU A 124 -8.05 -10.01 27.46
CA LEU A 124 -7.38 -9.04 26.60
C LEU A 124 -5.86 -9.09 26.77
N LYS A 125 -5.37 -9.31 28.00
CA LYS A 125 -3.93 -9.50 28.26
C LYS A 125 -3.40 -10.78 27.60
N LYS A 126 -4.15 -11.89 27.66
CA LYS A 126 -3.80 -13.13 26.94
C LYS A 126 -3.80 -12.93 25.42
N GLU A 127 -4.79 -12.22 24.87
CA GLU A 127 -4.87 -11.91 23.45
C GLU A 127 -3.70 -10.99 23.00
N ALA A 128 -3.34 -9.99 23.80
CA ALA A 128 -2.20 -9.12 23.53
C ALA A 128 -0.86 -9.90 23.52
N VAL A 129 -0.66 -10.84 24.46
CA VAL A 129 0.51 -11.75 24.45
C VAL A 129 0.50 -12.65 23.21
N ALA A 130 -0.66 -13.19 22.81
CA ALA A 130 -0.78 -14.00 21.61
C ALA A 130 -0.45 -13.19 20.34
N LYS A 131 -0.96 -11.95 20.22
CA LYS A 131 -0.60 -11.02 19.14
C LYS A 131 0.88 -10.67 19.14
N ALA A 132 1.48 -10.45 20.31
CA ALA A 132 2.92 -10.21 20.44
C ALA A 132 3.75 -11.38 19.89
N ALA A 133 3.35 -12.61 20.23
CA ALA A 133 4.00 -13.83 19.74
C ALA A 133 3.85 -13.98 18.22
N MET A 134 2.65 -13.75 17.67
CA MET A 134 2.43 -13.79 16.21
C MET A 134 3.28 -12.76 15.47
N ILE A 135 3.26 -11.49 15.90
CA ILE A 135 4.07 -10.42 15.27
C ILE A 135 5.57 -10.73 15.37
N THR A 136 6.03 -11.26 16.50
CA THR A 136 7.44 -11.67 16.66
C THR A 136 7.80 -12.81 15.69
N GLN A 137 6.92 -13.79 15.52
CA GLN A 137 7.13 -14.89 14.58
C GLN A 137 7.10 -14.39 13.12
N ASP A 138 6.26 -13.41 12.81
CA ASP A 138 6.17 -12.82 11.48
C ASP A 138 7.40 -11.95 11.15
N ILE A 139 7.94 -11.19 12.11
CA ILE A 139 9.23 -10.47 11.98
C ILE A 139 10.38 -11.45 11.67
N LEU A 140 10.43 -12.61 12.34
CA LEU A 140 11.45 -13.63 12.07
C LEU A 140 11.33 -14.17 10.63
N LYS A 141 10.11 -14.53 10.21
CA LYS A 141 9.85 -14.97 8.82
C LYS A 141 10.22 -13.90 7.80
N GLU A 142 9.91 -12.63 8.04
CA GLU A 142 10.32 -11.52 7.15
C GLU A 142 11.85 -11.50 6.95
N ALA A 143 12.62 -11.60 8.02
CA ALA A 143 14.08 -11.59 7.98
C ALA A 143 14.67 -12.83 7.30
N ASP A 144 14.09 -14.01 7.55
CA ASP A 144 14.48 -15.27 6.91
C ASP A 144 14.19 -15.24 5.40
N ILE A 145 13.01 -14.77 4.99
CA ILE A 145 12.61 -14.61 3.59
C ILE A 145 13.52 -13.60 2.89
N GLU A 146 13.81 -12.43 3.49
CA GLU A 146 14.77 -11.47 2.93
C GLU A 146 16.14 -12.10 2.72
N THR A 147 16.61 -12.90 3.69
CA THR A 147 17.90 -13.59 3.62
C THR A 147 17.93 -14.64 2.51
N LEU A 148 16.87 -15.44 2.38
CA LEU A 148 16.71 -16.41 1.30
C LEU A 148 16.61 -15.75 -0.08
N ILE A 149 15.86 -14.65 -0.21
CA ILE A 149 15.75 -13.87 -1.46
C ILE A 149 17.13 -13.29 -1.85
N LYS A 150 17.87 -12.69 -0.90
CA LYS A 150 19.25 -12.23 -1.16
C LYS A 150 20.17 -13.38 -1.60
N ALA A 151 20.05 -14.55 -0.96
CA ALA A 151 20.81 -15.75 -1.32
C ALA A 151 20.46 -16.31 -2.72
N LYS A 152 19.27 -16.02 -3.27
CA LYS A 152 18.89 -16.36 -4.66
C LYS A 152 19.50 -15.41 -5.70
N GLY A 153 20.19 -14.34 -5.30
CA GLY A 153 20.89 -13.41 -6.20
C GLY A 153 20.21 -12.05 -6.38
N TYR A 154 19.16 -11.73 -5.63
CA TYR A 154 18.53 -10.40 -5.65
C TYR A 154 19.29 -9.44 -4.71
N PRO A 155 19.78 -8.27 -5.18
CA PRO A 155 20.72 -7.44 -4.42
C PRO A 155 20.09 -6.74 -3.21
N ASP A 156 18.81 -6.38 -3.28
CA ASP A 156 18.05 -5.86 -2.14
C ASP A 156 16.59 -6.32 -2.21
N CYS A 157 15.99 -6.58 -1.05
CA CYS A 157 14.60 -6.92 -0.88
C CYS A 157 14.08 -6.36 0.45
N VAL A 158 12.83 -5.91 0.47
CA VAL A 158 12.09 -5.59 1.69
C VAL A 158 10.80 -6.40 1.68
N VAL A 159 10.60 -7.21 2.73
CA VAL A 159 9.41 -8.04 2.91
C VAL A 159 8.55 -7.45 4.04
N THR A 160 7.24 -7.43 3.83
CA THR A 160 6.27 -7.03 4.86
C THR A 160 5.16 -8.07 4.94
N LEU A 161 4.93 -8.58 6.15
CA LEU A 161 3.96 -9.61 6.47
C LEU A 161 2.92 -9.01 7.40
N ASN A 162 1.71 -8.78 6.89
CA ASN A 162 0.62 -8.15 7.63
C ASN A 162 -0.63 -9.01 7.51
N ASN A 163 -1.19 -9.46 8.65
CA ASN A 163 -2.49 -10.15 8.73
C ASN A 163 -2.65 -11.28 7.68
N ASN A 164 -1.66 -12.19 7.62
CA ASN A 164 -1.58 -13.29 6.64
C ASN A 164 -1.55 -12.86 5.16
N GLN A 165 -1.10 -11.65 4.86
CA GLN A 165 -0.74 -11.20 3.50
C GLN A 165 0.74 -10.82 3.46
N CYS A 166 1.44 -11.20 2.40
CA CYS A 166 2.85 -10.90 2.20
C CYS A 166 3.02 -9.94 1.03
N SER A 167 3.75 -8.84 1.23
CA SER A 167 4.22 -7.95 0.16
C SER A 167 5.73 -7.94 0.14
N ALA A 168 6.32 -8.49 -0.93
CA ALA A 168 7.75 -8.54 -1.17
C ALA A 168 8.13 -7.53 -2.26
N ILE A 169 8.99 -6.58 -1.92
CA ILE A 169 9.51 -5.55 -2.82
C ILE A 169 10.95 -5.91 -3.14
N ILE A 170 11.32 -6.02 -4.42
CA ILE A 170 12.64 -6.51 -4.85
C ILE A 170 13.32 -5.50 -5.76
N LYS A 171 14.62 -5.27 -5.48
CA LYS A 171 15.49 -4.45 -6.31
C LYS A 171 15.97 -5.26 -7.51
N THR A 172 15.34 -5.07 -8.66
CA THR A 172 15.76 -5.69 -9.94
C THR A 172 15.47 -4.75 -11.11
N LYS A 173 16.31 -4.81 -12.15
CA LYS A 173 16.10 -4.04 -13.39
C LYS A 173 14.93 -4.57 -14.24
N LYS A 174 14.62 -5.85 -14.11
CA LYS A 174 13.49 -6.55 -14.73
C LYS A 174 13.17 -7.78 -13.88
N LEU A 175 11.92 -7.95 -13.48
CA LEU A 175 11.41 -9.15 -12.85
C LEU A 175 10.81 -10.07 -13.92
N SER A 176 11.44 -11.20 -14.17
CA SER A 176 10.82 -12.26 -14.98
C SER A 176 9.61 -12.85 -14.23
N GLN A 177 8.63 -13.38 -14.96
CA GLN A 177 7.57 -14.18 -14.34
C GLN A 177 8.14 -15.41 -13.60
N LYS A 178 9.31 -15.92 -14.03
CA LYS A 178 10.04 -16.96 -13.28
C LYS A 178 10.64 -16.44 -11.97
N ASP A 179 11.12 -15.21 -11.95
CA ASP A 179 11.72 -14.58 -10.77
C ASP A 179 10.64 -14.32 -9.71
N ALA A 180 9.50 -13.78 -10.14
CA ALA A 180 8.31 -13.62 -9.31
C ALA A 180 7.83 -14.96 -8.72
N ALA A 181 7.83 -16.04 -9.52
CA ALA A 181 7.45 -17.38 -9.06
C ALA A 181 8.45 -17.94 -8.03
N VAL A 182 9.76 -17.78 -8.22
CA VAL A 182 10.79 -18.20 -7.23
C VAL A 182 10.62 -17.44 -5.91
N VAL A 183 10.31 -16.15 -5.97
CA VAL A 183 10.07 -15.32 -4.78
C VAL A 183 8.79 -15.76 -4.07
N GLN A 184 7.71 -15.99 -4.81
CA GLN A 184 6.46 -16.51 -4.27
C GLN A 184 6.62 -17.90 -3.62
N ASP A 185 7.41 -18.79 -4.22
CA ASP A 185 7.74 -20.12 -3.68
C ASP A 185 8.50 -20.00 -2.35
N VAL A 186 9.55 -19.16 -2.28
CA VAL A 186 10.28 -18.87 -1.03
C VAL A 186 9.34 -18.31 0.04
N VAL A 187 8.49 -17.33 -0.29
CA VAL A 187 7.51 -16.78 0.66
C VAL A 187 6.53 -17.85 1.14
N SER A 188 5.97 -18.67 0.23
CA SER A 188 4.99 -19.70 0.57
C SER A 188 5.59 -20.80 1.46
N SER A 189 6.84 -21.21 1.21
CA SER A 189 7.53 -22.25 1.99
C SER A 189 7.87 -21.80 3.41
N GLN A 190 8.17 -20.51 3.63
CA GLN A 190 8.44 -19.97 4.98
C GLN A 190 7.18 -19.55 5.75
N THR A 191 6.15 -19.06 5.05
CA THR A 191 4.94 -18.51 5.71
C THR A 191 3.76 -19.46 5.75
N GLY A 192 3.73 -20.50 4.90
CA GLY A 192 2.55 -21.34 4.67
C GLY A 192 1.39 -20.62 3.96
N LEU A 193 1.60 -19.40 3.44
CA LEU A 193 0.56 -18.63 2.76
C LEU A 193 0.33 -19.09 1.32
N SER A 194 -0.94 -19.11 0.92
CA SER A 194 -1.34 -19.35 -0.47
C SER A 194 -0.89 -18.21 -1.39
N TYR A 195 -0.52 -18.56 -2.63
CA TYR A 195 -0.02 -17.64 -3.65
C TYR A 195 -0.87 -16.37 -3.88
N ASP A 196 -2.21 -16.48 -3.77
CA ASP A 196 -3.16 -15.36 -3.86
C ASP A 196 -2.90 -14.23 -2.86
N LYS A 197 -2.30 -14.54 -1.70
CA LYS A 197 -1.97 -13.59 -0.63
C LYS A 197 -0.55 -13.02 -0.72
N ILE A 198 0.21 -13.34 -1.78
CA ILE A 198 1.61 -12.95 -1.96
C ILE A 198 1.73 -11.98 -3.13
N ARG A 199 1.93 -10.69 -2.82
CA ARG A 199 2.21 -9.64 -3.81
C ARG A 199 3.72 -9.46 -3.96
N VAL A 200 4.22 -9.55 -5.19
CA VAL A 200 5.60 -9.24 -5.54
C VAL A 200 5.62 -7.95 -6.36
N ILE A 201 6.48 -7.01 -5.98
CA ILE A 201 6.61 -5.69 -6.61
C ILE A 201 8.08 -5.49 -7.00
N GLU A 202 8.33 -5.14 -8.27
CA GLU A 202 9.66 -4.77 -8.74
C GLU A 202 9.94 -3.27 -8.57
N ARG A 203 11.18 -2.93 -8.23
CA ARG A 203 11.73 -1.56 -8.26
C ARG A 203 13.16 -1.60 -8.79
N THR A 204 13.49 -0.69 -9.71
CA THR A 204 14.79 -0.59 -10.38
C THR A 204 15.73 0.39 -9.66
#